data_AF-A0A3M7CYB7-F1
#
_entry.id   AF-A0A3M7CYB7-F1
#
_cell.length_a   1.000
_cell.length_b   1.000
_cell.length_c   1.000
_cell.angle_alpha   90.00
_cell.angle_beta   90.00
_cell.angle_gamma   90.00
#
_symmetry.space_group_name_H-M   'P 1'
#
loop_
_entity.id
_entity.type
_entity.pdbx_description
1 polymer ?
#
loop_
_entity_poly.entity_id
_entity_poly.type
_entity_poly.pdbx_seq_one_letter_code
_entity_poly.pdbx_strand_id
1 'polypeptide(L)'
;MNPGFSFTNSGTGPENDLLPRSDLTATTVLGGTKREEEVIGQTLGTTVASAVLMKRPSEERLLVLGLGLEEAASMNRTVFEEIVGLVLDCL
;
A
#
# COMPACT_ATOMS: atom_id res chain seq x y z
N MET A 1 -2.04 -33.12 20.27
CA MET A 1 -1.66 -32.93 18.86
C MET A 1 -2.90 -32.47 18.12
N ASN A 2 -2.98 -31.20 17.73
CA ASN A 2 -4.13 -30.66 16.98
C ASN A 2 -3.70 -30.49 15.51
N PRO A 3 -4.31 -31.19 14.55
CA PRO A 3 -3.97 -31.03 13.15
C PRO A 3 -4.80 -29.90 12.51
N GLY A 4 -4.12 -29.06 11.73
CA GLY A 4 -4.73 -28.36 10.60
C GLY A 4 -5.28 -26.96 10.87
N PHE A 5 -4.46 -25.94 10.55
CA PHE A 5 -4.95 -24.76 9.83
C PHE A 5 -3.83 -24.35 8.85
N SER A 6 -3.92 -24.88 7.63
CA SER A 6 -3.13 -24.39 6.50
C SER A 6 -3.87 -23.19 5.93
N PHE A 7 -3.32 -21.98 6.08
CA PHE A 7 -3.82 -20.80 5.38
C PHE A 7 -3.45 -20.94 3.89
N THR A 8 -4.23 -21.68 3.12
CA THR A 8 -4.18 -21.57 1.67
C THR A 8 -4.82 -20.23 1.30
N ASN A 9 -3.98 -19.21 1.13
CA ASN A 9 -4.37 -17.94 0.54
C ASN A 9 -4.66 -18.16 -0.95
N SER A 10 -5.82 -18.72 -1.30
CA SER A 10 -6.35 -18.69 -2.66
C SER A 10 -7.12 -17.37 -2.85
N GLY A 11 -6.43 -16.26 -2.63
CA GLY A 11 -7.00 -14.91 -2.65
C GLY A 11 -7.08 -14.27 -4.04
N THR A 12 -7.22 -15.05 -5.11
CA THR A 12 -7.32 -14.53 -6.50
C THR A 12 -8.76 -14.23 -6.91
N GLY A 13 -9.63 -13.90 -5.95
CA GLY A 13 -10.99 -13.43 -6.22
C GLY A 13 -11.00 -11.91 -6.44
N PRO A 14 -11.77 -11.38 -7.40
CA PRO A 14 -11.82 -9.94 -7.71
C PRO A 14 -12.30 -9.09 -6.52
N GLU A 15 -12.94 -9.70 -5.52
CA GLU A 15 -13.34 -9.05 -4.26
C GLU A 15 -12.20 -8.78 -3.25
N ASN A 16 -11.04 -9.44 -3.35
CA ASN A 16 -9.88 -9.18 -2.47
C ASN A 16 -8.86 -8.19 -3.07
N ASP A 17 -9.08 -7.79 -4.32
CA ASP A 17 -8.15 -6.98 -5.09
C ASP A 17 -8.02 -5.55 -4.52
N LEU A 18 -9.04 -5.08 -3.78
CA LEU A 18 -9.08 -3.76 -3.14
C LEU A 18 -8.58 -3.74 -1.70
N LEU A 19 -8.26 -4.89 -1.10
CA LEU A 19 -7.71 -4.96 0.25
C LEU A 19 -6.19 -4.77 0.20
N PRO A 20 -5.58 -4.12 1.22
CA PRO A 20 -4.13 -4.06 1.34
C PRO A 20 -3.55 -5.47 1.27
N ARG A 21 -2.80 -5.72 0.20
CA ARG A 21 -2.20 -7.02 -0.09
C ARG A 21 -1.22 -7.41 1.01
N SER A 22 -1.47 -8.52 1.69
CA SER A 22 -0.64 -9.00 2.80
C SER A 22 0.73 -9.53 2.35
N ASP A 23 0.88 -9.79 1.05
CA ASP A 23 2.14 -10.13 0.40
C ASP A 23 3.02 -8.89 0.13
N LEU A 24 2.49 -7.67 0.25
CA LEU A 24 3.25 -6.44 0.13
C LEU A 24 3.82 -6.02 1.49
N THR A 25 5.10 -5.67 1.51
CA THR A 25 5.78 -5.13 2.68
C THR A 25 6.26 -3.72 2.39
N ALA A 26 5.57 -2.72 2.93
CA ALA A 26 6.05 -1.34 2.93
C ALA A 26 7.10 -1.15 4.04
N THR A 27 8.21 -0.51 3.72
CA THR A 27 9.27 -0.21 4.69
C THR A 27 9.75 1.22 4.48
N THR A 28 9.77 2.00 5.56
CA THR A 28 10.29 3.37 5.51
C THR A 28 11.82 3.30 5.51
N VAL A 29 12.44 3.73 4.41
CA VAL A 29 13.91 3.76 4.27
C VAL A 29 14.50 5.05 4.86
N LEU A 30 13.81 6.17 4.66
CA LEU A 30 14.25 7.49 5.10
C LEU A 30 13.03 8.34 5.48
N GLY A 31 13.16 9.13 6.55
CA GLY A 31 12.07 9.94 7.10
C GLY A 31 11.37 9.23 8.26
N GLY A 32 10.07 9.48 8.44
CA GLY A 32 9.27 8.81 9.49
C GLY A 32 9.68 9.19 10.92
N THR A 33 10.25 10.38 11.11
CA THR A 33 10.67 10.85 12.44
C THR A 33 9.53 10.93 13.44
N LYS A 34 8.29 11.04 12.96
CA LYS A 34 7.08 10.89 13.75
C LYS A 34 6.34 9.62 13.32
N ARG A 35 5.75 8.92 14.29
CA ARG A 35 5.03 7.66 14.04
C ARG A 35 3.88 7.86 13.07
N GLU A 36 3.19 8.98 13.14
CA GLU A 36 2.05 9.31 12.29
C GLU A 36 2.48 9.44 10.83
N GLU A 37 3.62 10.09 10.59
CA GLU A 37 4.22 10.24 9.25
C GLU A 37 4.65 8.88 8.68
N GLU A 38 5.24 8.01 9.51
CA GLU A 38 5.62 6.65 9.11
C GLU A 38 4.39 5.81 8.73
N VAL A 39 3.35 5.80 9.57
CA VAL A 39 2.12 5.03 9.34
C VAL A 39 1.44 5.47 8.05
N ILE A 40 1.33 6.78 7.83
CA ILE A 40 0.73 7.33 6.61
C ILE A 40 1.57 6.96 5.39
N GLY A 41 2.89 7.07 5.48
CA GLY A 41 3.79 6.75 4.38
C GLY A 41 3.73 5.28 3.98
N GLN A 42 3.73 4.37 4.95
CA GLN A 42 3.59 2.94 4.69
C GLN A 42 2.20 2.60 4.14
N THR A 43 1.15 3.25 4.64
CA THR A 43 -0.23 3.03 4.16
C THR A 43 -0.38 3.46 2.70
N LEU A 44 0.04 4.68 2.35
CA LEU A 44 0.05 5.17 0.97
C LEU A 44 0.87 4.25 0.07
N GLY A 45 2.05 3.81 0.53
CA GLY A 45 2.90 2.91 -0.23
C GLY A 45 2.24 1.57 -0.55
N THR A 46 1.63 0.93 0.45
CA THR A 46 0.90 -0.33 0.24
C THR A 46 -0.31 -0.15 -0.67
N THR A 47 -1.07 0.94 -0.54
CA THR A 47 -2.24 1.19 -1.40
C THR A 47 -1.84 1.44 -2.85
N VAL A 48 -0.82 2.28 -3.10
CA VAL A 48 -0.30 2.52 -4.45
C VAL A 48 0.23 1.24 -5.07
N ALA A 49 1.04 0.47 -4.33
CA ALA A 49 1.58 -0.81 -4.80
C ALA A 49 0.47 -1.83 -5.11
N SER A 50 -0.56 -1.90 -4.27
CA SER A 50 -1.73 -2.77 -4.51
C SER A 50 -2.42 -2.39 -5.82
N ALA A 51 -2.68 -1.10 -6.03
CA ALA A 51 -3.34 -0.62 -7.25
C ALA A 51 -2.48 -0.79 -8.52
N VAL A 52 -1.14 -0.67 -8.42
CA VAL A 52 -0.22 -1.03 -9.51
C VAL A 52 -0.38 -2.50 -9.89
N LEU A 53 -0.42 -3.40 -8.89
CA LEU A 53 -0.58 -4.84 -9.13
C LEU A 53 -1.96 -5.20 -9.70
N MET A 54 -3.02 -4.49 -9.29
CA MET A 54 -4.35 -4.66 -9.91
C MET A 54 -4.32 -4.31 -11.41
N LYS A 55 -3.58 -3.26 -11.79
CA LYS A 55 -3.44 -2.85 -13.20
C LYS A 55 -2.46 -3.73 -13.98
N ARG A 56 -1.39 -4.22 -13.33
CA ARG A 56 -0.31 -5.03 -13.91
C ARG A 56 0.04 -6.22 -12.99
N PRO A 57 -0.71 -7.33 -13.08
CA PRO A 57 -0.54 -8.47 -12.17
C PRO A 57 0.82 -9.17 -12.26
N SER A 58 1.55 -8.98 -13.35
CA SER A 58 2.89 -9.54 -13.56
C SER A 58 4.03 -8.63 -13.06
N GLU A 59 3.70 -7.53 -12.38
CA GLU A 59 4.72 -6.64 -11.82
C GLU A 59 5.39 -7.27 -10.60
N GLU A 60 6.72 -7.27 -10.57
CA GLU A 60 7.52 -7.85 -9.48
C GLU A 60 8.65 -6.91 -9.03
N ARG A 61 8.79 -5.74 -9.67
CA ARG A 61 9.83 -4.78 -9.34
C ARG A 61 9.54 -4.08 -8.02
N LEU A 62 10.61 -3.75 -7.29
CA LEU A 62 10.52 -2.97 -6.06
C LEU A 62 9.97 -1.56 -6.38
N LEU A 63 8.89 -1.18 -5.69
CA LEU A 63 8.36 0.18 -5.71
C LEU A 63 9.09 1.04 -4.68
N VAL A 64 9.67 2.15 -5.12
CA VAL A 64 10.26 3.18 -4.25
C VAL A 64 9.46 4.46 -4.39
N LEU A 65 9.01 5.02 -3.27
CA LEU A 65 8.19 6.23 -3.22
C LEU A 65 8.90 7.33 -2.41
N GLY A 66 9.01 8.52 -3.00
CA GLY A 66 9.35 9.75 -2.29
C GLY A 66 8.11 10.61 -2.13
N LEU A 67 7.55 10.66 -0.92
CA LEU A 67 6.24 11.30 -0.69
C LEU A 67 6.30 12.82 -0.58
N GLY A 68 7.35 13.38 0.05
CA GLY A 68 7.55 14.83 0.14
C GLY A 68 6.39 15.62 0.78
N LEU A 69 5.57 14.96 1.60
CA LEU A 69 4.34 15.54 2.16
C LEU A 69 4.67 16.47 3.34
N GLU A 70 4.30 17.74 3.21
CA GLU A 70 4.28 18.69 4.31
C GLU A 70 3.05 18.41 5.20
N GLU A 71 3.22 18.49 6.53
CA GLU A 71 2.13 18.29 7.50
C GLU A 71 1.35 16.96 7.34
N ALA A 72 2.01 15.85 7.01
CA ALA A 72 1.34 14.56 6.81
C ALA A 72 0.40 14.15 7.97
N ALA A 73 0.68 14.57 9.21
CA ALA A 73 -0.19 14.32 10.36
C ALA A 73 -1.63 14.89 10.25
N SER A 74 -1.88 15.89 9.41
CA SER A 74 -3.23 16.42 9.15
C SER A 74 -3.94 15.74 7.97
N MET A 75 -3.37 14.66 7.44
CA MET A 75 -3.95 13.92 6.32
C MET A 75 -5.34 13.39 6.68
N ASN A 76 -6.32 13.75 5.86
CA ASN A 76 -7.66 13.23 5.93
C ASN A 76 -7.93 12.28 4.75
N ARG A 77 -9.09 11.63 4.78
CA ARG A 77 -9.50 10.68 3.75
C ARG A 77 -9.53 11.29 2.34
N THR A 78 -10.02 12.51 2.19
CA THR A 78 -10.14 13.18 0.90
C THR A 78 -8.76 13.40 0.28
N VAL A 79 -7.82 13.95 1.05
CA VAL A 79 -6.43 14.16 0.59
C VAL A 79 -5.76 12.83 0.24
N PHE A 80 -6.01 11.78 1.03
CA PHE A 80 -5.51 10.44 0.73
C PHE A 80 -6.04 9.92 -0.62
N GLU A 81 -7.35 10.02 -0.85
CA GLU A 81 -7.98 9.59 -2.11
C GLU A 81 -7.47 10.41 -3.31
N GLU A 82 -7.27 11.72 -3.15
CA GLU A 82 -6.70 12.59 -4.17
C GLU A 82 -5.25 12.21 -4.52
N ILE A 83 -4.40 11.94 -3.52
CA ILE A 83 -3.01 11.52 -3.76
C ILE A 83 -2.97 10.17 -4.50
N VAL A 84 -3.77 9.20 -4.06
CA VAL A 84 -3.83 7.89 -4.72
C VAL A 84 -4.35 8.05 -6.16
N GLY A 85 -5.40 8.84 -6.37
CA GLY A 85 -5.94 9.14 -7.70
C GLY A 85 -4.88 9.77 -8.62
N LEU A 86 -4.17 10.79 -8.13
CA LEU A 86 -3.09 11.45 -8.87
C LEU A 86 -2.00 10.46 -9.31
N VAL A 87 -1.58 9.57 -8.41
CA VAL A 87 -0.57 8.55 -8.74
C VAL A 87 -1.10 7.60 -9.82
N LEU A 88 -2.36 7.18 -9.72
CA LEU A 88 -2.97 6.26 -10.69
C LEU A 88 -3.17 6.86 -12.08
N ASP A 89 -3.41 8.18 -12.16
CA ASP A 89 -3.50 8.90 -13.44
C ASP A 89 -2.16 8.95 -14.18
N CYS A 90 -1.03 8.84 -13.47
CA CYS A 90 0.31 8.81 -14.07
C CYS A 90 0.80 7.40 -14.46
N LEU A 91 0.12 6.34 -14.02
CA LEU A 91 0.54 4.93 -14.19
C LEU A 91 -0.09 4.25 -15.41
#